data_AF-A0A2M8Q9D1-F1
#
_entry.id   AF-A0A2M8Q9D1-F1
#
_cell.length_a   1.000
_cell.length_b   1.000
_cell.length_c   1.000
_cell.angle_alpha   90.00
_cell.angle_beta   90.00
_cell.angle_gamma   90.00
#
_symmetry.space_group_name_H-M   'P 1'
#
loop_
_entity.id
_entity.type
_entity.pdbx_description
1 polymer ?
#
loop_
_entity_poly.entity_id
_entity_poly.type
_entity_poly.pdbx_seq_one_letter_code
_entity_poly.pdbx_strand_id
1 'polypeptide(L)'
;MTFRFELLRVDGQARRSVFHTPHGPIQMPAFAPVGTQANVKTLEPRDLHEAGAELILANTYHLYLRPGHRLVERMGGLHAFMAWDRPILTDSGGYQVFSLADSRKLNEEGVIFRSHIDGSLHHFTPEK
;
A
#
# COMPACT_ATOMS: atom_id res chain seq x y z
N MET A 1 6.52 -0.73 -19.27
CA MET A 1 5.89 0.59 -19.50
C MET A 1 6.11 1.44 -18.27
N THR A 2 6.44 2.72 -18.44
CA THR A 2 6.64 3.70 -17.37
C THR A 2 5.31 4.30 -16.91
N PHE A 3 5.28 4.91 -15.73
CA PHE A 3 4.10 5.66 -15.26
C PHE A 3 3.78 6.83 -16.19
N ARG A 4 2.49 7.04 -16.51
CA ARG A 4 2.04 8.17 -17.33
C ARG A 4 0.70 8.70 -16.84
N PHE A 5 0.61 10.02 -16.64
CA PHE A 5 -0.63 10.70 -16.31
C PHE A 5 -1.23 11.37 -17.55
N GLU A 6 -2.51 11.10 -17.82
CA GLU A 6 -3.25 11.63 -18.96
C GLU A 6 -4.48 12.40 -18.48
N LEU A 7 -4.50 13.71 -18.69
CA LEU A 7 -5.64 14.57 -18.36
C LEU A 7 -6.65 14.55 -19.50
N LEU A 8 -7.89 14.13 -19.22
CA LEU A 8 -8.95 14.01 -20.22
C LEU A 8 -9.85 15.24 -20.24
N ARG A 9 -10.24 15.74 -19.07
CA ARG A 9 -11.14 16.90 -18.95
C ARG A 9 -10.93 17.63 -17.63
N VAL A 10 -11.15 18.94 -17.66
CA VAL A 10 -11.21 19.80 -16.48
C VAL A 10 -12.57 20.50 -16.43
N ASP A 11 -13.14 20.59 -15.24
CA ASP A 11 -14.33 21.40 -14.95
C ASP A 11 -14.12 22.10 -13.60
N GLY A 12 -13.83 23.41 -13.64
CA GLY A 12 -13.36 24.14 -12.46
C GLY A 12 -12.08 23.51 -11.87
N GLN A 13 -12.16 23.04 -10.61
CA GLN A 13 -11.07 22.32 -9.94
C GLN A 13 -11.13 20.79 -10.13
N ALA A 14 -12.22 20.26 -10.68
CA ALA A 14 -12.39 18.83 -10.91
C ALA A 14 -11.62 18.39 -12.16
N ARG A 15 -11.03 17.19 -12.09
CA ARG A 15 -10.18 16.62 -13.15
C ARG A 15 -10.56 15.18 -13.43
N ARG A 16 -10.91 14.89 -14.68
CA ARG A 16 -11.02 13.52 -15.21
C ARG A 16 -9.68 13.15 -15.85
N SER A 17 -9.10 12.03 -15.45
CA SER A 17 -7.80 11.60 -15.96
C SER A 17 -7.64 10.09 -15.93
N VAL A 18 -6.62 9.57 -16.61
CA VAL A 18 -6.16 8.19 -16.54
C VAL A 18 -4.72 8.18 -16.05
N PHE A 19 -4.42 7.39 -15.03
CA PHE A 19 -3.06 7.14 -14.58
C PHE A 19 -2.63 5.74 -15.02
N HIS A 20 -1.76 5.68 -16.01
CA HIS A 20 -1.26 4.44 -16.59
C HIS A 20 -0.11 3.91 -15.75
N THR A 21 -0.21 2.65 -15.32
CA THR A 21 0.83 1.95 -14.54
C THR A 21 1.23 0.65 -15.23
N PRO A 22 2.35 0.02 -14.83
CA PRO A 22 2.75 -1.28 -15.37
C PRO A 22 1.71 -2.40 -15.18
N HIS A 23 0.83 -2.30 -14.17
CA HIS A 23 -0.16 -3.32 -13.82
C HIS A 23 -1.58 -2.94 -14.26
N GLY A 24 -1.73 -1.90 -15.07
CA GLY A 24 -3.02 -1.46 -15.61
C GLY A 24 -3.29 0.03 -15.44
N PRO A 25 -4.26 0.58 -16.18
CA PRO A 25 -4.70 1.96 -16.04
C PRO A 25 -5.60 2.14 -14.82
N ILE A 26 -5.57 3.34 -14.24
CA ILE A 26 -6.46 3.77 -13.15
C ILE A 26 -7.23 4.99 -13.62
N GLN A 27 -8.55 4.90 -13.60
CA GLN A 27 -9.48 5.97 -13.90
C GLN A 27 -9.59 6.90 -12.69
N MET A 28 -9.27 8.18 -12.87
CA MET A 28 -9.26 9.18 -11.80
C MET A 28 -10.43 10.17 -11.94
N PRO A 29 -11.11 10.57 -10.85
CA PRO A 29 -10.84 10.25 -9.45
C PRO A 29 -11.07 8.77 -9.11
N ALA A 30 -10.19 8.18 -8.32
CA ALA A 30 -10.24 6.77 -7.91
C ALA A 30 -10.44 6.64 -6.41
N PHE A 31 -11.14 5.58 -6.00
CA PHE A 31 -11.19 5.11 -4.62
C PHE A 31 -10.37 3.83 -4.51
N ALA A 32 -9.51 3.75 -3.50
CA ALA A 32 -8.65 2.60 -3.25
C ALA A 32 -9.10 1.86 -1.99
N PRO A 33 -9.67 0.64 -2.09
CA PRO A 33 -9.90 -0.21 -0.94
C PRO A 33 -8.60 -0.48 -0.19
N VAL A 34 -8.67 -0.45 1.14
CA VAL A 34 -7.48 -0.60 2.00
C VAL A 34 -7.28 -2.06 2.39
N GLY A 35 -6.15 -2.61 1.97
CA GLY A 35 -5.65 -3.90 2.36
C GLY A 35 -4.68 -3.82 3.54
N THR A 36 -4.96 -4.60 4.58
CA THR A 36 -4.06 -4.80 5.74
C THR A 36 -3.58 -6.24 5.73
N GLN A 37 -2.27 -6.46 5.78
CA GLN A 37 -1.68 -7.81 5.73
C GLN A 37 -2.01 -8.59 4.44
N ALA A 38 -1.84 -7.95 3.28
CA ALA A 38 -2.07 -8.55 1.95
C ALA A 38 -3.52 -9.03 1.72
N ASN A 39 -4.50 -8.40 2.37
CA ASN A 39 -5.90 -8.74 2.23
C ASN A 39 -6.78 -7.50 2.47
N VAL A 40 -7.80 -7.29 1.63
CA VAL A 40 -8.90 -6.37 1.94
C VAL A 40 -9.93 -7.15 2.75
N LYS A 41 -10.06 -6.79 4.04
CA LYS A 41 -10.80 -7.60 5.01
C LYS A 41 -12.16 -8.04 4.47
N THR A 42 -12.47 -9.32 4.70
CA THR A 42 -13.71 -10.01 4.32
C THR A 42 -13.98 -10.15 2.82
N LEU A 43 -13.06 -9.74 1.95
CA LEU A 43 -13.21 -9.82 0.50
C LEU A 43 -12.12 -10.69 -0.12
N GLU A 44 -12.50 -11.50 -1.09
CA GLU A 44 -11.60 -12.15 -2.02
C GLU A 44 -11.21 -11.17 -3.16
N PRO A 45 -10.08 -11.39 -3.85
CA PRO A 45 -9.72 -10.58 -5.02
C PRO A 45 -10.82 -10.51 -6.08
N ARG A 46 -11.59 -11.60 -6.29
CA ARG A 46 -12.73 -11.60 -7.21
C ARG A 46 -13.78 -10.55 -6.83
N ASP A 47 -14.05 -10.38 -5.54
CA ASP A 47 -15.10 -9.47 -5.07
C ASP A 47 -14.67 -8.01 -5.34
N LEU A 48 -13.36 -7.73 -5.24
CA LEU A 48 -12.78 -6.43 -5.61
C LEU A 48 -12.87 -6.17 -7.12
N HIS A 49 -12.63 -7.20 -7.94
CA HIS A 49 -12.82 -7.09 -9.39
C HIS A 49 -14.27 -6.81 -9.77
N GLU A 50 -15.21 -7.54 -9.17
CA GLU A 50 -16.65 -7.37 -9.38
C GLU A 50 -17.15 -6.00 -8.93
N ALA A 51 -16.60 -5.47 -7.83
CA ALA A 51 -16.85 -4.12 -7.36
C ALA A 51 -16.23 -3.02 -8.26
N GLY A 52 -15.45 -3.39 -9.27
CA GLY A 52 -14.81 -2.46 -10.20
C GLY A 52 -13.58 -1.75 -9.63
N ALA A 53 -12.94 -2.29 -8.60
CA ALA A 53 -11.73 -1.70 -8.04
C ALA A 53 -10.56 -1.79 -9.04
N GLU A 54 -9.99 -0.64 -9.40
CA GLU A 54 -8.82 -0.56 -10.30
C GLU A 54 -7.50 -0.36 -9.54
N LEU A 55 -7.57 -0.06 -8.25
CA LEU A 55 -6.43 0.21 -7.39
C LEU A 55 -6.78 -0.25 -5.98
N ILE A 56 -5.81 -0.82 -5.27
CA ILE A 56 -5.90 -1.00 -3.81
C ILE A 56 -4.75 -0.27 -3.12
N LEU A 57 -4.96 0.07 -1.85
CA LEU A 57 -3.89 0.53 -0.96
C LEU A 57 -3.43 -0.63 -0.09
N ALA A 58 -2.15 -0.94 -0.07
CA ALA A 58 -1.57 -1.95 0.81
C ALA A 58 -0.75 -1.31 1.92
N ASN A 59 -1.03 -1.70 3.17
CA ASN A 59 -0.35 -1.16 4.33
C ASN A 59 1.03 -1.82 4.55
N THR A 60 2.10 -1.04 4.39
CA THR A 60 3.49 -1.50 4.49
C THR A 60 3.86 -1.84 5.93
N TYR A 61 3.40 -1.08 6.91
CA TYR A 61 3.70 -1.34 8.33
C TYR A 61 3.26 -2.75 8.75
N HIS A 62 2.02 -3.11 8.43
CA HIS A 62 1.50 -4.44 8.78
C HIS A 62 2.20 -5.55 8.00
N LEU A 63 2.38 -5.38 6.68
CA LEU A 63 3.09 -6.34 5.83
C LEU A 63 4.52 -6.59 6.28
N TYR A 64 5.22 -5.53 6.72
CA TYR A 64 6.58 -5.60 7.20
C TYR A 64 6.70 -6.44 8.48
N LEU A 65 5.76 -6.27 9.43
CA LEU A 65 5.78 -7.02 10.68
C LEU A 65 5.30 -8.46 10.50
N ARG A 66 4.24 -8.66 9.72
CA ARG A 66 3.69 -9.98 9.42
C ARG A 66 2.89 -9.92 8.12
N PRO A 67 3.25 -10.69 7.09
CA PRO A 67 4.13 -11.86 7.10
C PRO A 67 5.64 -11.55 7.01
N GLY A 68 6.03 -10.31 6.74
CA GLY A 68 7.41 -9.90 6.51
C GLY A 68 7.76 -9.79 5.03
N HIS A 69 8.40 -8.68 4.65
CA HIS A 69 8.74 -8.34 3.26
C HIS A 69 9.58 -9.42 2.56
N ARG A 70 10.53 -10.07 3.26
CA ARG A 70 11.35 -11.15 2.68
C ARG A 70 10.53 -12.38 2.29
N LEU A 71 9.47 -12.69 3.04
CA LEU A 71 8.60 -13.81 2.69
C LEU A 71 7.75 -13.45 1.46
N VAL A 72 7.19 -12.24 1.43
CA VAL A 72 6.44 -11.73 0.28
C VAL A 72 7.30 -11.74 -0.99
N GLU A 73 8.55 -11.30 -0.91
CA GLU A 73 9.52 -11.35 -2.01
C GLU A 73 9.73 -12.79 -2.53
N ARG A 74 10.03 -13.74 -1.63
CA ARG A 74 10.21 -15.16 -2.01
C ARG A 74 8.97 -15.80 -2.62
N MET A 75 7.79 -15.29 -2.32
CA MET A 75 6.51 -15.77 -2.86
C MET A 75 6.13 -15.10 -4.20
N GLY A 76 7.04 -14.32 -4.81
CA GLY A 76 6.82 -13.68 -6.12
C GLY A 76 6.33 -12.24 -6.03
N GLY A 77 6.47 -11.59 -4.87
CA GLY A 77 6.05 -10.21 -4.65
C GLY A 77 4.58 -10.10 -4.21
N LEU A 78 4.16 -8.87 -3.89
CA LEU A 78 2.88 -8.64 -3.22
C LEU A 78 1.67 -9.01 -4.09
N HIS A 79 1.70 -8.70 -5.40
CA HIS A 79 0.65 -9.07 -6.35
C HIS A 79 0.38 -10.58 -6.34
N ALA A 80 1.44 -11.39 -6.50
CA ALA A 80 1.34 -12.86 -6.46
C ALA A 80 0.89 -13.36 -5.09
N PHE A 81 1.45 -12.80 -4.01
CA PHE A 81 1.13 -13.20 -2.65
C PHE A 81 -0.34 -13.00 -2.28
N MET A 82 -0.97 -11.93 -2.80
CA MET A 82 -2.37 -11.62 -2.52
C MET A 82 -3.36 -11.96 -3.63
N ALA A 83 -2.87 -12.57 -4.72
CA ALA A 83 -3.64 -12.87 -5.92
C ALA A 83 -4.38 -11.64 -6.49
N TRP A 84 -3.71 -10.49 -6.52
CA TRP A 84 -4.20 -9.24 -7.13
C TRP A 84 -3.30 -8.87 -8.30
N ASP A 85 -3.86 -8.75 -9.50
CA ASP A 85 -3.14 -8.52 -10.74
C ASP A 85 -3.17 -7.06 -11.23
N ARG A 86 -3.89 -6.20 -10.49
CA ARG A 86 -4.10 -4.78 -10.77
C ARG A 86 -3.17 -3.89 -9.93
N PRO A 87 -3.12 -2.58 -10.18
CA PRO A 87 -2.26 -1.65 -9.45
C PRO A 87 -2.40 -1.73 -7.92
N ILE A 88 -1.26 -1.58 -7.22
CA ILE A 88 -1.16 -1.48 -5.77
C ILE A 88 -0.43 -0.18 -5.42
N LEU A 89 -1.03 0.61 -4.55
CA LEU A 89 -0.38 1.73 -3.88
C LEU A 89 0.05 1.27 -2.48
N THR A 90 1.34 1.26 -2.19
CA THR A 90 1.84 1.03 -0.83
C THR A 90 2.01 2.36 -0.11
N ASP A 91 1.55 2.43 1.15
CA ASP A 91 1.97 3.53 2.02
C ASP A 91 3.41 3.33 2.50
N SER A 92 4.00 4.31 3.18
CA SER A 92 5.35 4.18 3.75
C SER A 92 5.37 3.55 5.14
N GLY A 93 4.19 3.31 5.75
CA GLY A 93 4.08 2.83 7.14
C GLY A 93 4.41 3.86 8.23
N GLY A 94 4.93 5.04 7.87
CA GLY A 94 5.37 6.06 8.84
C GLY A 94 4.22 6.60 9.71
N TYR A 95 3.01 6.71 9.15
CA TYR A 95 1.84 7.17 9.91
C TYR A 95 1.43 6.17 11.00
N GLN A 96 1.50 4.87 10.72
CA GLN A 96 1.14 3.82 11.67
C GLN A 96 2.13 3.79 12.82
N VAL A 97 3.43 3.94 12.52
CA VAL A 97 4.45 4.12 13.56
C VAL A 97 4.15 5.40 14.37
N PHE A 98 3.68 6.47 13.71
CA PHE A 98 3.31 7.69 14.42
C PHE A 98 2.13 7.49 15.38
N SER A 99 1.13 6.72 14.99
CA SER A 99 -0.06 6.45 15.81
C SER A 99 0.20 5.60 17.06
N LEU A 100 1.35 4.91 17.14
CA LEU A 100 1.75 4.05 18.27
C LEU A 100 2.49 4.84 19.37
N ALA A 101 1.83 5.89 19.87
CA ALA A 101 2.41 6.96 20.68
C ALA A 101 3.38 6.52 21.80
N ASP A 102 3.13 5.39 22.46
CA ASP A 102 3.87 4.99 23.67
C ASP A 102 5.16 4.18 23.41
N SER A 103 5.42 3.75 22.17
CA SER A 103 6.47 2.75 21.85
C SER A 103 7.41 3.17 20.73
N ARG A 104 7.76 4.47 20.64
CA ARG A 104 8.66 4.98 19.60
C ARG A 104 9.70 5.99 20.10
N LYS A 105 10.82 6.05 19.38
CA LYS A 105 11.84 7.11 19.46
C LYS A 105 12.09 7.63 18.04
N LEU A 106 11.88 8.92 17.83
CA LEU A 106 12.13 9.61 16.56
C LEU A 106 13.50 10.29 16.62
N ASN A 107 14.28 10.21 15.54
CA ASN A 107 15.49 10.98 15.32
C ASN A 107 15.54 11.46 13.85
N GLU A 108 16.60 12.16 13.45
CA GLU A 108 16.76 12.65 12.07
C GLU A 108 16.88 11.51 11.04
N GLU A 109 17.42 10.36 11.46
CA GLU A 109 17.64 9.20 10.59
C GLU A 109 16.35 8.39 10.33
N GLY A 110 15.38 8.48 11.25
CA GLY A 110 14.12 7.75 11.12
C GLY A 110 13.40 7.51 12.44
N VAL A 111 12.72 6.36 12.52
CA VAL A 111 11.89 5.99 13.66
C VAL A 111 12.21 4.59 14.17
N ILE A 112 12.58 4.53 15.44
CA ILE A 112 12.77 3.28 16.17
C ILE A 112 11.46 2.98 16.92
N PHE A 113 10.92 1.78 16.78
CA PHE A 113 9.68 1.40 17.45
C PHE A 113 9.70 -0.08 17.89
N ARG A 114 8.83 -0.43 18.82
CA ARG A 114 8.57 -1.84 19.17
C ARG A 114 7.38 -2.38 18.40
N SER A 115 7.52 -3.60 17.88
CA SER A 115 6.44 -4.36 17.28
C SER A 115 5.31 -4.59 18.29
N HIS A 116 4.07 -4.31 17.89
CA HIS A 116 2.88 -4.61 18.70
C HIS A 116 2.53 -6.10 18.71
N ILE A 117 3.22 -6.93 17.92
CA ILE A 117 2.98 -8.36 17.80
C ILE A 117 3.77 -9.15 18.84
N ASP A 118 5.05 -8.80 19.04
CA ASP A 118 6.02 -9.58 19.81
C ASP A 118 7.02 -8.71 20.61
N GLY A 119 6.93 -7.38 20.51
CA GLY A 119 7.79 -6.45 21.24
C GLY A 119 9.19 -6.26 20.68
N SER A 120 9.51 -6.87 19.53
CA SER A 120 10.82 -6.72 18.86
C SER A 120 11.09 -5.26 18.48
N LEU A 121 12.36 -4.84 18.52
CA LEU A 121 12.76 -3.50 18.15
C LEU A 121 13.01 -3.40 16.64
N HIS A 122 12.43 -2.40 15.99
CA HIS A 122 12.58 -2.12 14.57
C HIS A 122 13.01 -0.67 14.34
N HIS A 123 13.66 -0.43 13.21
CA HIS A 123 14.10 0.89 12.76
C HIS A 123 13.67 1.07 11.30
N PHE A 124 12.83 2.06 11.04
CA PHE A 124 12.43 2.51 9.70
C PHE A 124 13.15 3.80 9.36
N THR A 125 13.71 3.87 8.16
CA THR A 125 14.38 5.05 7.60
C THR A 125 13.81 5.30 6.20
N PRO A 126 14.04 6.47 5.58
CA PRO A 126 13.59 6.70 4.21
C PRO A 126 14.06 5.63 3.21
N GLU A 127 15.24 5.05 3.42
CA GLU A 127 15.84 4.01 2.58
C GLU A 127 15.25 2.60 2.82
N LYS A 128 14.45 2.41 3.87
CA LYS A 128 14.01 1.08 4.33
C LYS A 128 12.59 1.08 4.90
#